data_AF-A0A8C5Y5D3-F1
#
_entry.id   AF-A0A8C5Y5D3-F1
#
_cell.length_a   1.000
_cell.length_b   1.000
_cell.length_c   1.000
_cell.angle_alpha   90.00
_cell.angle_beta   90.00
_cell.angle_gamma   90.00
#
_symmetry.space_group_name_H-M   'P 1'
#
loop_
_entity.id
_entity.type
_entity.pdbx_description
1 polymer ?
#
loop_
_entity_poly.entity_id
_entity_poly.type
_entity_poly.pdbx_seq_one_letter_code
_entity_poly.pdbx_strand_id
1 'polypeptide(L)' 'MTLRIRNPMVRIYPKTFYYHFNNRPILSGRNDTWLCFEVKTKNSPVSFYSGVFRNQ' A
#
# COMPACT_ATOMS: atom_id res chain seq x y z
N MET A 1 15.60 -16.05 14.39
CA MET A 1 14.53 -15.16 13.88
C MET A 1 14.96 -14.71 12.49
N THR A 2 14.41 -15.29 11.43
CA THR A 2 14.86 -15.02 10.05
C THR A 2 14.09 -13.81 9.51
N LEU A 3 14.80 -12.74 9.13
CA LEU A 3 14.19 -11.54 8.55
C LEU A 3 13.56 -11.88 7.20
N ARG A 4 12.23 -12.02 7.15
CA ARG A 4 11.52 -12.19 5.88
C ARG A 4 11.26 -10.83 5.25
N ILE A 5 12.16 -10.41 4.36
CA ILE A 5 11.96 -9.23 3.53
C ILE A 5 10.82 -9.56 2.54
N ARG A 6 9.69 -8.86 2.66
CA ARG A 6 8.59 -8.97 1.69
C ARG A 6 8.82 -7.94 0.60
N ASN A 7 8.74 -8.36 -0.66
CA ASN A 7 8.70 -7.43 -1.78
C ASN A 7 7.31 -6.78 -1.86
N PRO A 8 7.22 -5.49 -2.22
CA PRO A 8 5.94 -4.83 -2.40
C PRO A 8 5.24 -5.33 -3.67
N MET A 9 3.91 -5.23 -3.68
CA MET A 9 3.09 -5.46 -4.85
C MET A 9 3.20 -4.26 -5.80
N VAL A 10 3.18 -4.51 -7.12
CA VAL A 10 3.21 -3.45 -8.14
C VAL A 10 1.98 -2.55 -8.06
N ARG A 11 0.81 -3.13 -7.78
CA ARG A 11 -0.47 -2.40 -7.72
C ARG A 11 -1.50 -3.12 -6.89
N ILE A 12 -2.49 -2.36 -6.41
CA ILE A 12 -3.68 -2.85 -5.74
C ILE A 12 -4.83 -3.00 -6.75
N TYR A 13 -5.69 -4.01 -6.58
CA TYR A 13 -6.88 -4.13 -7.42
C TYR A 13 -7.88 -3.00 -7.10
N PRO A 14 -8.58 -2.42 -8.09
CA PRO A 14 -9.52 -1.32 -7.85
C PRO A 14 -10.56 -1.63 -6.78
N LYS A 15 -11.16 -2.84 -6.81
CA LYS A 15 -12.13 -3.29 -5.80
C LYS A 15 -11.54 -3.29 -4.39
N THR A 16 -10.28 -3.73 -4.25
CA THR A 16 -9.57 -3.74 -2.97
C THR A 16 -9.25 -2.33 -2.50
N PHE A 17 -8.85 -1.44 -3.42
CA PHE A 17 -8.64 -0.03 -3.11
C PHE A 17 -9.93 0.63 -2.60
N TYR A 18 -11.04 0.51 -3.34
CA TYR A 18 -12.34 1.03 -2.92
C TYR A 18 -12.80 0.46 -1.59
N TYR A 19 -12.54 -0.81 -1.33
CA TYR A 19 -12.91 -1.41 -0.07
C TYR A 19 -12.05 -0.86 1.07
N HIS A 20 -10.72 -0.81 0.98
CA HIS A 20 -9.88 -0.44 2.13
C HIS A 20 -9.70 1.07 2.35
N PHE A 21 -9.70 1.88 1.29
CA PHE A 21 -9.48 3.34 1.34
C PHE A 21 -10.78 4.16 1.39
N ASN A 22 -11.93 3.51 1.60
CA ASN A 22 -13.18 4.21 1.83
C ASN A 22 -13.26 4.72 3.29
N ASN A 23 -13.18 6.03 3.47
CA ASN A 23 -13.07 6.75 4.74
C ASN A 23 -14.40 6.84 5.54
N ARG A 24 -15.10 5.72 5.73
CA ARG A 24 -16.24 5.70 6.64
C ARG A 24 -15.76 5.74 8.10
N PRO A 25 -16.48 6.41 9.01
CA PRO A 25 -16.05 6.59 10.40
C PRO A 25 -16.02 5.30 11.23
N ILE A 26 -16.79 4.28 10.82
CA ILE A 26 -16.78 2.95 11.44
C ILE A 26 -16.57 1.92 10.36
N LEU A 27 -15.51 1.14 10.50
CA LEU A 27 -15.06 0.14 9.54
C LEU A 27 -14.89 -1.22 10.23
N SER A 28 -16.00 -1.85 10.57
CA SER A 28 -15.98 -3.22 11.07
C SER A 28 -15.48 -4.19 9.98
N GLY A 29 -14.61 -5.13 10.36
CA GLY A 29 -14.14 -6.23 9.49
C GLY A 29 -12.93 -5.92 8.61
N ARG A 30 -12.32 -4.73 8.69
CA ARG A 30 -11.08 -4.41 7.98
C ARG A 30 -9.86 -4.68 8.86
N ASN A 31 -9.44 -5.93 8.93
CA ASN A 31 -8.28 -6.33 9.75
C ASN A 31 -6.95 -6.17 9.00
N ASP A 32 -6.98 -6.00 7.67
CA ASP A 32 -5.79 -5.75 6.85
C ASP A 32 -5.46 -4.26 6.76
N THR A 33 -4.18 -3.93 6.95
CA THR A 33 -3.64 -2.58 6.69
C THR A 33 -2.94 -2.55 5.33
N TRP A 34 -3.24 -1.51 4.55
CA TRP A 34 -2.64 -1.29 3.23
C TRP A 34 -1.81 -0.02 3.23
N LEU A 35 -0.61 -0.08 2.66
CA LEU A 35 0.30 1.05 2.51
C LEU A 35 0.72 1.17 1.05
N CYS A 36 0.28 2.22 0.38
CA CYS A 36 0.80 2.63 -0.93
C CYS A 36 1.94 3.61 -0.71
N PHE A 37 3.05 3.46 -1.45
CA PHE A 37 4.16 4.39 -1.37
C PHE A 37 4.71 4.75 -2.75
N GLU A 38 5.38 5.89 -2.78
CA GLU A 38 6.10 6.41 -3.94
C GLU A 38 7.44 6.99 -3.47
N VAL A 39 8.53 6.61 -4.12
CA VAL A 39 9.89 7.11 -3.86
C VAL A 39 10.25 8.10 -4.95
N LYS A 40 10.62 9.31 -4.55
CA LYS A 40 11.05 10.40 -5.44
C LYS A 40 12.47 10.81 -5.13
N THR A 41 13.24 11.15 -6.16
CA THR A 41 14.51 11.85 -6.00
C THR A 41 14.24 13.35 -5.86
N LYS A 42 15.00 14.07 -5.00
CA LYS A 42 14.79 15.51 -4.74
C LYS A 42 14.70 16.38 -6.00
N ASN A 43 15.34 15.98 -7.09
CA ASN A 43 15.48 16.79 -8.31
C ASN A 43 14.71 16.21 -9.52
N SER A 44 13.80 15.26 -9.33
CA SER A 44 12.98 14.72 -10.42
C SER A 44 11.51 14.67 -10.02
N PRO A 45 10.59 15.16 -10.86
CA PRO A 45 9.17 14.98 -10.66
C PRO A 45 8.72 13.53 -10.93
N VAL A 46 9.59 12.71 -11.54
CA VAL A 46 9.28 11.33 -11.91
C VAL A 46 9.48 10.39 -10.71
N SER A 47 8.48 9.56 -10.46
CA SER A 47 8.56 8.44 -9.53
C SER A 47 9.73 7.52 -9.89
N PHE A 48 10.66 7.30 -8.97
CA PHE A 48 11.72 6.30 -9.17
C PHE A 48 11.18 4.89 -8.93
N TYR A 49 10.33 4.75 -7.91
CA TYR A 49 9.80 3.46 -7.49
C TYR A 49 8.48 3.64 -6.73
N SER A 50 7.53 2.75 -6.97
CA SER A 50 6.27 2.72 -6.24
C SER A 50 5.85 1.30 -5.96
N GLY A 51 4.98 1.14 -4.97
CA GLY A 51 4.48 -0.17 -4.61
C GLY A 51 3.45 -0.14 -3.50
N VAL A 52 2.97 -1.33 -3.16
CA VAL A 52 1.95 -1.55 -2.15
C VAL A 52 2.38 -2.65 -1.19
N PHE A 53 2.33 -2.37 0.10
CA PHE A 53 2.41 -3.37 1.16
C PHE A 53 1.03 -3.66 1.73
N ARG A 54 0.80 -4.94 2.04
CA ARG A 54 -0.34 -5.41 2.82
C ARG A 54 0.18 -6.06 4.09
N ASN A 55 -0.36 -5.65 5.23
CA ASN A 55 -0.19 -6.35 6.48
C ASN A 55 -1.45 -7.15 6.82
N GLN A 56 -1.26 -8.37 7.30
CA GLN A 56 -2.31 -9.24 7.85
C GLN A 56 -2.23 -9.24 9.36
#